data_AF-A0A962ILG9-F1
#
_entry.id   AF-A0A962ILG9-F1
#
_cell.length_a   1.000
_cell.length_b   1.000
_cell.length_c   1.000
_cell.angle_alpha   90.00
_cell.angle_beta   90.00
_cell.angle_gamma   90.00
#
_symmetry.space_group_name_H-M   'P 1'
#
loop_
_entity.id
_entity.type
_entity.pdbx_description
1 polymer ?
#
loop_
_entity_poly.entity_id
_entity_poly.type
_entity_poly.pdbx_seq_one_letter_code
_entity_poly.pdbx_strand_id
1 'polypeptide(L)'
;FTKYPRESWVGGSRFDGVSAKKQGFTAADRGAFETVAATVGLIARGNHHAMWCRHPLAFLVEAADDISYRVIDIEDGYRLGHFTYQEVLDLFWPMVSDQARQRPRLEHIRDPKDRVEFLRAKVINEVIRQVVDGFMDNEAAILAGRFDVPLLEELPLRSALDALIENARQRIYCAPEVVSIQAAGFQVVGDLLDRFTQVVDDVAHRGEQASPRSRMLIRLVPEQFIGPERVPTADPYRRLLLLTDFVSGMTDSYAVSLYKKVNGISLPGG
;
A
#
# COMPACT_ATOMS: atom_id res chain seq x y z
N PHE A 1 -11.16 6.35 -3.61
CA PHE A 1 -11.29 6.54 -2.16
C PHE A 1 -9.88 6.72 -1.60
N THR A 2 -9.56 7.83 -0.95
CA THR A 2 -8.17 8.12 -0.57
C THR A 2 -7.97 8.07 0.94
N LYS A 3 -6.95 7.32 1.36
CA LYS A 3 -6.45 7.30 2.74
C LYS A 3 -5.80 8.64 3.11
N TYR A 4 -5.20 9.30 2.12
CA TYR A 4 -4.44 10.55 2.28
C TYR A 4 -4.91 11.59 1.27
N PRO A 5 -6.02 12.31 1.52
CA PRO A 5 -6.55 13.34 0.62
C PRO A 5 -5.65 14.59 0.59
N ARG A 6 -4.42 14.44 0.08
CA ARG A 6 -3.37 15.44 0.03
C ARG A 6 -2.56 15.32 -1.26
N GLU A 7 -2.33 16.47 -1.89
CA GLU A 7 -1.53 16.61 -3.11
C GLU A 7 -0.03 16.33 -2.88
N SER A 8 0.63 15.79 -3.90
CA SER A 8 2.05 15.49 -3.87
C SER A 8 2.99 16.70 -3.74
N TRP A 9 2.59 17.85 -4.28
CA TRP A 9 3.38 19.10 -4.31
C TRP A 9 3.69 19.68 -2.92
N VAL A 10 2.87 19.36 -1.92
CA VAL A 10 2.95 19.93 -0.57
C VAL A 10 4.18 19.41 0.22
N GLY A 11 4.93 18.44 -0.32
CA GLY A 11 6.20 17.97 0.25
C GLY A 11 6.06 17.06 1.49
N GLY A 12 7.04 17.09 2.39
CA GLY A 12 7.08 16.24 3.60
C GLY A 12 6.08 16.61 4.71
N SER A 13 6.12 15.88 5.83
CA SER A 13 5.17 15.92 6.96
C SER A 13 5.22 17.22 7.78
N ARG A 14 4.65 18.30 7.24
CA ARG A 14 4.47 19.58 7.96
C ARG A 14 3.08 19.75 8.60
N PHE A 15 2.18 18.79 8.33
CA PHE A 15 0.77 18.87 8.71
C PHE A 15 0.43 17.68 9.59
N ASP A 16 -0.27 17.94 10.68
CA ASP A 16 -0.66 16.91 11.64
C ASP A 16 -1.76 15.99 11.10
N GLY A 17 -1.90 14.82 11.72
CA GLY A 17 -2.98 13.88 11.46
C GLY A 17 -2.73 12.94 10.28
N VAL A 18 -3.39 11.78 10.33
CA VAL A 18 -3.19 10.70 9.35
C VAL A 18 -3.51 11.16 7.94
N SER A 19 -4.54 11.96 7.75
CA SER A 19 -4.96 12.45 6.42
C SER A 19 -3.86 13.18 5.65
N ALA A 20 -2.86 13.74 6.34
CA ALA A 20 -1.72 14.43 5.73
C ALA A 20 -0.38 13.67 5.80
N LYS A 21 -0.36 12.49 6.41
CA LYS A 21 0.85 11.68 6.64
C LYS A 21 1.59 11.32 5.35
N LYS A 22 0.85 11.05 4.28
CA LYS A 22 1.39 10.77 2.94
C LYS A 22 0.63 11.58 1.89
N GLN A 23 1.03 11.45 0.65
CA GLN A 23 0.38 12.04 -0.51
C GLN A 23 -0.52 10.99 -1.16
N GLY A 24 -1.74 11.36 -1.55
CA GLY A 24 -2.71 10.41 -2.12
C GLY A 24 -3.13 10.72 -3.54
N PHE A 25 -2.67 11.82 -4.13
CA PHE A 25 -2.82 12.13 -5.55
C PHE A 25 -1.70 13.07 -6.01
N THR A 26 -1.42 13.06 -7.31
CA THR A 26 -0.34 13.88 -7.88
C THR A 26 -0.83 15.30 -8.19
N ALA A 27 0.09 16.25 -8.38
CA ALA A 27 -0.27 17.60 -8.81
C ALA A 27 -1.05 17.62 -10.15
N ALA A 28 -0.75 16.68 -11.06
CA ALA A 28 -1.50 16.50 -12.30
C ALA A 28 -2.97 16.10 -12.07
N ASP A 29 -3.27 15.42 -10.96
CA ASP A 29 -4.61 14.92 -10.65
C ASP A 29 -5.43 15.89 -9.79
N ARG A 30 -4.87 17.06 -9.45
CA ARG A 30 -5.51 18.02 -8.54
C ARG A 30 -6.93 18.37 -8.95
N GLY A 31 -7.15 18.77 -10.21
CA GLY A 31 -8.48 19.16 -10.69
C GLY A 31 -9.50 18.01 -10.65
N ALA A 32 -9.05 16.79 -10.95
CA ALA A 32 -9.89 15.60 -10.85
C ALA A 32 -10.25 15.31 -9.38
N PHE A 33 -9.28 15.44 -8.48
CA PHE A 33 -9.51 15.22 -7.06
C PHE A 33 -10.40 16.31 -6.44
N GLU A 34 -10.22 17.58 -6.80
CA GLU A 34 -11.09 18.70 -6.39
C GLU A 34 -12.55 18.45 -6.80
N THR A 35 -12.76 17.91 -8.01
CA THR A 35 -14.09 17.50 -8.49
C THR A 35 -14.69 16.40 -7.62
N VAL A 36 -13.91 15.36 -7.30
CA VAL A 36 -14.34 14.29 -6.38
C VAL A 36 -14.66 14.85 -5.00
N ALA A 37 -13.77 15.67 -4.45
CA ALA A 37 -13.89 16.26 -3.12
C ALA A 37 -15.17 17.12 -3.00
N ALA A 38 -15.46 17.95 -4.00
CA ALA A 38 -16.68 18.73 -4.06
C ALA A 38 -17.93 17.84 -4.19
N THR A 39 -17.87 16.80 -5.02
CA THR A 39 -19.00 15.87 -5.27
C THR A 39 -19.40 15.11 -4.01
N VAL A 40 -18.42 14.67 -3.21
CA VAL A 40 -18.67 13.88 -1.99
C VAL A 40 -18.68 14.72 -0.71
N GLY A 41 -18.53 16.05 -0.82
CA GLY A 41 -18.61 16.97 0.32
C GLY A 41 -17.42 16.89 1.29
N LEU A 42 -16.19 16.66 0.79
CA LEU A 42 -15.01 16.64 1.68
C LEU A 42 -14.74 18.02 2.27
N ILE A 43 -14.41 18.03 3.57
CA ILE A 43 -14.04 19.25 4.30
C ILE A 43 -12.59 19.60 3.94
N ALA A 44 -12.35 20.80 3.42
CA ALA A 44 -11.00 21.28 3.12
C ALA A 44 -10.19 21.50 4.41
N ARG A 45 -8.91 21.14 4.40
CA ARG A 45 -7.96 21.43 5.48
C ARG A 45 -7.19 22.71 5.17
N GLY A 46 -7.71 23.84 5.65
CA GLY A 46 -7.14 25.17 5.39
C GLY A 46 -7.42 25.66 3.97
N ASN A 47 -6.84 26.81 3.61
CA ASN A 47 -7.25 27.57 2.42
C ASN A 47 -6.22 27.62 1.29
N HIS A 48 -5.04 27.03 1.46
CA HIS A 48 -3.89 27.26 0.57
C HIS A 48 -3.35 26.00 -0.12
N HIS A 49 -3.81 24.81 0.28
CA HIS A 49 -3.32 23.54 -0.25
C HIS A 49 -4.49 22.64 -0.66
N ALA A 50 -4.28 21.84 -1.70
CA ALA A 50 -5.21 20.78 -2.09
C ALA A 50 -5.11 19.63 -1.07
N MET A 51 -5.83 19.80 0.04
CA MET A 51 -5.84 18.89 1.17
C MET A 51 -7.21 18.91 1.85
N TRP A 52 -7.72 17.74 2.22
CA TRP A 52 -9.03 17.59 2.84
C TRP A 52 -8.97 16.69 4.07
N CYS A 53 -10.03 16.68 4.86
CA CYS A 53 -10.28 15.63 5.83
C CYS A 53 -10.62 14.33 5.10
N ARG A 54 -10.34 13.20 5.72
CA ARG A 54 -10.68 11.88 5.16
C ARG A 54 -12.18 11.73 5.01
N HIS A 55 -12.60 11.07 3.93
CA HIS A 55 -13.99 10.64 3.80
C HIS A 55 -14.34 9.66 4.96
N PRO A 56 -15.55 9.71 5.55
CA PRO A 56 -15.92 8.82 6.67
C PRO A 56 -15.66 7.33 6.44
N LEU A 57 -16.06 6.77 5.29
CA LEU A 57 -15.78 5.34 5.05
C LEU A 57 -14.28 5.00 4.92
N ALA A 58 -13.37 6.00 4.80
CA ALA A 58 -11.91 5.76 4.62
C ALA A 58 -11.30 5.13 5.86
N PHE A 59 -11.89 5.45 7.01
CA PHE A 59 -11.59 4.84 8.29
C PHE A 59 -11.95 3.35 8.30
N LEU A 60 -13.09 2.96 7.72
CA LEU A 60 -13.50 1.55 7.62
C LEU A 60 -12.61 0.77 6.64
N VAL A 61 -12.27 1.37 5.49
CA VAL A 61 -11.36 0.76 4.51
C VAL A 61 -9.96 0.60 5.11
N GLU A 62 -9.45 1.63 5.80
CA GLU A 62 -8.19 1.55 6.54
C GLU A 62 -8.22 0.45 7.61
N ALA A 63 -9.30 0.35 8.38
CA ALA A 63 -9.45 -0.67 9.40
C ALA A 63 -9.48 -2.09 8.82
N ALA A 64 -10.17 -2.30 7.70
CA ALA A 64 -10.21 -3.60 7.02
C ALA A 64 -8.83 -4.05 6.52
N ASP A 65 -8.07 -3.11 5.93
CA ASP A 65 -6.69 -3.33 5.46
C ASP A 65 -5.78 -3.71 6.64
N ASP A 66 -5.83 -2.92 7.70
CA ASP A 66 -5.04 -3.12 8.91
C ASP A 66 -5.37 -4.43 9.66
N ILE A 67 -6.65 -4.86 9.71
CA ILE A 67 -7.04 -6.17 10.28
C ILE A 67 -6.39 -7.30 9.47
N SER A 68 -6.40 -7.17 8.15
CA SER A 68 -5.86 -8.18 7.25
C SER A 68 -4.37 -8.39 7.50
N TYR A 69 -3.58 -7.31 7.47
CA TYR A 69 -2.13 -7.38 7.72
C TYR A 69 -1.76 -7.81 9.15
N ARG A 70 -2.61 -7.58 10.14
CA ARG A 70 -2.32 -7.99 11.52
C ARG A 70 -2.65 -9.45 11.80
N VAL A 71 -3.79 -9.94 11.30
CA VAL A 71 -4.28 -11.27 11.66
C VAL A 71 -3.94 -12.32 10.61
N ILE A 72 -4.09 -12.01 9.32
CA ILE A 72 -3.86 -12.98 8.24
C ILE A 72 -2.36 -13.28 8.12
N ASP A 73 -1.50 -12.28 8.24
CA ASP A 73 -0.05 -12.48 8.15
C ASP A 73 0.45 -13.42 9.26
N ILE A 74 -0.15 -13.44 10.45
CA ILE A 74 0.21 -14.40 11.51
C ILE A 74 -0.23 -15.83 11.15
N GLU A 75 -1.41 -16.00 10.53
CA GLU A 75 -1.85 -17.30 10.02
C GLU A 75 -0.91 -17.80 8.91
N ASP A 76 -0.57 -16.96 7.95
CA ASP A 76 0.34 -17.33 6.86
C ASP A 76 1.76 -17.57 7.38
N GLY A 77 2.21 -16.77 8.35
CA GLY A 77 3.45 -17.00 9.07
C GLY A 77 3.49 -18.37 9.76
N TYR A 78 2.38 -18.81 10.36
CA TYR A 78 2.25 -20.16 10.90
C TYR A 78 2.35 -21.24 9.82
N ARG A 79 1.67 -21.07 8.68
CA ARG A 79 1.73 -22.02 7.55
C ARG A 79 3.13 -22.15 6.96
N LEU A 80 3.90 -21.06 6.96
CA LEU A 80 5.29 -21.01 6.51
C LEU A 80 6.28 -21.49 7.59
N GLY A 81 5.82 -21.81 8.80
CA GLY A 81 6.65 -22.33 9.89
C GLY A 81 7.39 -21.27 10.70
N HIS A 82 7.05 -19.98 10.56
CA HIS A 82 7.61 -18.89 11.37
C HIS A 82 7.02 -18.82 12.78
N PHE A 83 5.89 -19.47 13.01
CA PHE A 83 5.22 -19.58 14.31
C PHE A 83 4.82 -21.02 14.59
N THR A 84 4.92 -21.42 15.85
CA THR A 84 4.29 -22.63 16.37
C THR A 84 2.81 -22.40 16.68
N TYR A 85 2.03 -23.48 16.79
CA TYR A 85 0.63 -23.37 17.21
C TYR A 85 0.47 -22.67 18.56
N GLN A 86 1.37 -22.96 19.52
CA GLN A 86 1.31 -22.36 20.86
C GLN A 86 1.52 -20.85 20.80
N GLU A 87 2.46 -20.36 19.99
CA GLU A 87 2.70 -18.92 19.84
C GLU A 87 1.50 -18.21 19.20
N VAL A 88 0.87 -18.82 18.18
CA VAL A 88 -0.37 -18.26 17.60
C VAL A 88 -1.49 -18.24 18.63
N LEU A 89 -1.63 -19.30 19.43
CA LEU A 89 -2.61 -19.35 20.51
C LEU A 89 -2.38 -18.22 21.51
N ASP A 90 -1.14 -18.02 21.97
CA ASP A 90 -0.78 -16.98 22.94
C ASP A 90 -1.03 -15.57 22.38
N LEU A 91 -0.81 -15.37 21.08
CA LEU A 91 -1.10 -14.10 20.40
C LEU A 91 -2.61 -13.87 20.22
N PHE A 92 -3.37 -14.88 19.78
CA PHE A 92 -4.78 -14.73 19.40
C PHE A 92 -5.74 -14.83 20.59
N TRP A 93 -5.47 -15.71 21.56
CA TRP A 93 -6.37 -16.00 22.66
C TRP A 93 -6.79 -14.76 23.48
N PRO A 94 -5.91 -13.81 23.80
CA PRO A 94 -6.28 -12.58 24.52
C PRO A 94 -7.35 -11.74 23.81
N MET A 95 -7.45 -11.84 22.48
CA MET A 95 -8.43 -11.09 21.68
C MET A 95 -9.75 -11.85 21.48
N VAL A 96 -9.85 -13.11 21.89
CA VAL A 96 -11.07 -13.91 21.70
C VAL A 96 -12.14 -13.50 22.72
N SER A 97 -13.28 -13.01 22.23
CA SER A 97 -14.47 -12.74 23.05
C SER A 97 -15.07 -14.03 23.63
N ASP A 98 -15.59 -13.99 24.86
CA ASP A 98 -16.26 -15.12 25.52
C ASP A 98 -15.39 -16.39 25.51
N GLN A 99 -14.18 -16.26 26.06
CA GLN A 99 -13.19 -17.34 26.13
C GLN A 99 -13.71 -18.60 26.81
N ALA A 100 -14.62 -18.47 27.79
CA ALA A 100 -15.23 -19.61 28.47
C ALA A 100 -16.04 -20.48 27.51
N ARG A 101 -16.80 -19.85 26.60
CA ARG A 101 -17.56 -20.57 25.56
C ARG A 101 -16.68 -21.06 24.42
N GLN A 102 -15.64 -20.31 24.03
CA GLN A 102 -14.80 -20.71 22.89
C GLN A 102 -13.81 -21.82 23.23
N ARG A 103 -13.36 -21.94 24.49
CA ARG A 103 -12.32 -22.89 24.88
C ARG A 103 -12.70 -24.35 24.63
N PRO A 104 -13.88 -24.85 25.06
CA PRO A 104 -14.29 -26.21 24.71
C PRO A 104 -14.37 -26.41 23.20
N ARG A 105 -14.87 -25.42 22.44
CA ARG A 105 -14.98 -25.52 20.97
C ARG A 105 -13.62 -25.67 20.30
N LEU A 106 -12.62 -24.93 20.77
CA LEU A 106 -11.23 -25.02 20.30
C LEU A 106 -10.64 -26.39 20.61
N GLU A 107 -10.86 -26.91 21.82
CA GLU A 107 -10.34 -28.22 22.26
C GLU A 107 -10.94 -29.40 21.47
N HIS A 108 -12.17 -29.28 20.99
CA HIS A 108 -12.82 -30.29 20.14
C HIS A 108 -12.22 -30.39 18.72
N ILE A 109 -11.51 -29.36 18.26
CA ILE A 109 -10.85 -29.37 16.96
C ILE A 109 -9.55 -30.19 17.09
N ARG A 110 -9.34 -31.16 16.20
CA ARG A 110 -8.17 -32.05 16.27
C ARG A 110 -6.96 -31.49 15.51
N ASP A 111 -7.18 -30.94 14.33
CA ASP A 111 -6.10 -30.42 13.48
C ASP A 111 -5.63 -29.04 14.01
N PRO A 112 -4.33 -28.85 14.32
CA PRO A 112 -3.77 -27.56 14.68
C PRO A 112 -4.03 -26.45 13.65
N LYS A 113 -4.09 -26.80 12.36
CA LYS A 113 -4.40 -25.84 11.29
C LYS A 113 -5.83 -25.30 11.46
N ASP A 114 -6.80 -26.20 11.63
CA ASP A 114 -8.20 -25.82 11.84
C ASP A 114 -8.38 -25.03 13.15
N ARG A 115 -7.55 -25.28 14.16
CA ARG A 115 -7.53 -24.48 15.40
C ARG A 115 -7.08 -23.05 15.14
N VAL A 116 -6.04 -22.84 14.32
CA VAL A 116 -5.58 -21.49 13.92
C VAL A 116 -6.66 -20.79 13.10
N GLU A 117 -7.28 -21.47 12.14
CA GLU A 117 -8.38 -20.91 11.35
C GLU A 117 -9.58 -20.51 12.22
N PHE A 118 -9.92 -21.33 13.22
CA PHE A 118 -10.95 -21.01 14.21
C PHE A 118 -10.58 -19.77 15.03
N LEU A 119 -9.37 -19.71 15.58
CA LEU A 119 -8.91 -18.56 16.36
C LEU A 119 -8.93 -17.29 15.52
N ARG A 120 -8.41 -17.32 14.29
CA ARG A 120 -8.46 -16.21 13.32
C ARG A 120 -9.88 -15.70 13.14
N ALA A 121 -10.84 -16.60 12.89
CA ALA A 121 -12.23 -16.20 12.72
C ALA A 121 -12.81 -15.50 13.95
N LYS A 122 -12.41 -15.92 15.16
CA LYS A 122 -12.84 -15.29 16.42
C LYS A 122 -12.19 -13.93 16.63
N VAL A 123 -10.89 -13.80 16.38
CA VAL A 123 -10.16 -12.53 16.47
C VAL A 123 -10.73 -11.52 15.47
N ILE A 124 -10.86 -11.88 14.20
CA ILE A 124 -11.41 -10.98 13.17
C ILE A 124 -12.82 -10.50 13.55
N ASN A 125 -13.69 -11.42 14.00
CA ASN A 125 -15.05 -11.05 14.38
C ASN A 125 -15.08 -10.07 15.56
N GLU A 126 -14.25 -10.28 16.58
CA GLU A 126 -14.17 -9.37 17.72
C GLU A 126 -13.58 -8.00 17.34
N VAL A 127 -12.53 -7.98 16.51
CA VAL A 127 -11.93 -6.72 16.06
C VAL A 127 -12.90 -5.94 15.17
N ILE A 128 -13.63 -6.60 14.26
CA ILE A 128 -14.69 -5.96 13.46
C ILE A 128 -15.76 -5.34 14.37
N ARG A 129 -16.21 -6.06 15.39
CA ARG A 129 -17.20 -5.54 16.34
C ARG A 129 -16.69 -4.25 17.00
N GLN A 130 -15.46 -4.24 17.51
CA GLN A 130 -14.88 -3.06 18.14
C GLN A 130 -14.64 -1.92 17.14
N VAL A 131 -14.27 -2.21 15.88
CA VAL A 131 -14.14 -1.20 14.83
C VAL A 131 -15.49 -0.54 14.53
N VAL A 132 -16.57 -1.33 14.44
CA VAL A 132 -17.93 -0.81 14.20
C VAL A 132 -18.36 0.06 15.37
N ASP A 133 -18.21 -0.43 16.60
CA ASP A 133 -18.54 0.33 17.82
C ASP A 133 -17.75 1.65 17.85
N GLY A 134 -16.42 1.59 17.68
CA GLY A 134 -15.55 2.77 17.68
C GLY A 134 -15.82 3.75 16.54
N PHE A 135 -16.25 3.26 15.36
CA PHE A 135 -16.66 4.13 14.25
C PHE A 135 -17.95 4.88 14.58
N MET A 136 -18.95 4.19 15.13
CA MET A 136 -20.23 4.79 15.51
C MET A 136 -20.08 5.76 16.69
N ASP A 137 -19.28 5.40 17.70
CA ASP A 137 -18.99 6.27 18.85
C ASP A 137 -18.31 7.59 18.43
N ASN A 138 -17.52 7.55 17.34
CA ASN A 138 -16.82 8.71 16.80
C ASN A 138 -17.50 9.35 15.57
N GLU A 139 -18.72 8.92 15.19
CA GLU A 139 -19.40 9.33 13.95
C GLU A 139 -19.46 10.86 13.82
N ALA A 140 -19.89 11.55 14.87
CA ALA A 140 -20.03 13.02 14.87
C ALA A 140 -18.68 13.73 14.71
N ALA A 141 -17.59 13.17 15.26
CA ALA A 141 -16.25 13.73 15.11
C ALA A 141 -15.67 13.47 13.72
N ILE A 142 -15.92 12.29 13.14
CA ILE A 142 -15.54 11.92 11.78
C ILE A 142 -16.26 12.81 10.75
N LEU A 143 -17.58 12.94 10.85
CA LEU A 143 -18.39 13.78 9.96
C LEU A 143 -18.02 15.25 10.03
N ALA A 144 -17.57 15.72 11.19
CA ALA A 144 -17.10 17.09 11.37
C ALA A 144 -15.60 17.29 11.05
N GLY A 145 -14.90 16.25 10.58
CA GLY A 145 -13.49 16.31 10.21
C GLY A 145 -12.52 16.51 11.38
N ARG A 146 -12.94 16.22 12.62
CA ARG A 146 -12.13 16.35 13.85
C ARG A 146 -11.43 15.06 14.27
N PHE A 147 -11.84 13.92 13.73
CA PHE A 147 -11.20 12.63 13.98
C PHE A 147 -10.19 12.34 12.86
N ASP A 148 -8.89 12.33 13.18
CA ASP A 148 -7.83 12.11 12.18
C ASP A 148 -6.71 11.15 12.65
N VAL A 149 -7.12 10.11 13.37
CA VAL A 149 -6.29 8.96 13.76
C VAL A 149 -6.83 7.67 13.14
N PRO A 150 -6.09 6.54 13.09
CA PRO A 150 -6.63 5.26 12.63
C PRO A 150 -7.61 4.68 13.66
N LEU A 151 -8.69 4.04 13.21
CA LEU A 151 -9.68 3.46 14.14
C LEU A 151 -9.06 2.44 15.11
N LEU A 152 -8.11 1.64 14.63
CA LEU A 152 -7.48 0.59 15.45
C LEU A 152 -6.64 1.14 16.62
N GLU A 153 -6.21 2.40 16.56
CA GLU A 153 -5.45 3.03 17.66
C GLU A 153 -6.32 3.44 18.85
N GLU A 154 -7.64 3.50 18.65
CA GLU A 154 -8.63 3.86 19.68
C GLU A 154 -9.38 2.64 20.23
N LEU A 155 -9.07 1.43 19.75
CA LEU A 155 -9.75 0.22 20.21
C LEU A 155 -9.19 -0.29 21.54
N PRO A 156 -10.04 -0.89 22.39
CA PRO A 156 -9.58 -1.63 23.56
C PRO A 156 -8.52 -2.70 23.26
N LEU A 157 -8.60 -3.35 22.09
CA LEU A 157 -7.64 -4.38 21.66
C LEU A 157 -6.33 -3.84 21.05
N ARG A 158 -6.09 -2.53 21.06
CA ARG A 158 -4.91 -1.92 20.45
C ARG A 158 -3.60 -2.63 20.82
N SER A 159 -3.35 -2.87 22.11
CA SER A 159 -2.09 -3.47 22.56
C SER A 159 -1.87 -4.88 22.02
N ALA A 160 -2.93 -5.68 21.90
CA ALA A 160 -2.86 -7.01 21.31
C ALA A 160 -2.64 -6.95 19.80
N LEU A 161 -3.33 -6.03 19.11
CA LEU A 161 -3.15 -5.79 17.67
C LEU A 161 -1.73 -5.28 17.33
N ASP A 162 -1.16 -4.44 18.20
CA ASP A 162 0.22 -3.96 18.08
C ASP A 162 1.23 -5.10 18.31
N ALA A 163 0.93 -6.04 19.21
CA ALA A 163 1.75 -7.24 19.38
C ALA A 163 1.75 -8.13 18.13
N LEU A 164 0.62 -8.26 17.42
CA LEU A 164 0.57 -9.02 16.17
C LEU A 164 1.50 -8.44 15.10
N ILE A 165 1.39 -7.13 14.83
CA ILE A 165 2.20 -6.50 13.78
C ILE A 165 3.68 -6.50 14.13
N GLU A 166 4.03 -6.38 15.41
CA GLU A 166 5.43 -6.44 15.83
C GLU A 166 6.02 -7.85 15.65
N ASN A 167 5.26 -8.90 15.97
CA ASN A 167 5.68 -10.27 15.71
C ASN A 167 5.82 -10.56 14.20
N ALA A 168 4.87 -10.07 13.38
CA ALA A 168 4.95 -10.19 11.93
C ALA A 168 6.21 -9.49 11.37
N ARG A 169 6.53 -8.29 11.85
CA ARG A 169 7.76 -7.57 11.48
C ARG A 169 9.01 -8.36 11.80
N GLN A 170 9.12 -8.86 13.03
CA GLN A 170 10.32 -9.53 13.52
C GLN A 170 10.57 -10.87 12.83
N ARG A 171 9.52 -11.60 12.47
CA ARG A 171 9.64 -13.00 12.04
C ARG A 171 9.26 -13.28 10.59
N ILE A 172 8.42 -12.45 9.99
CA ILE A 172 7.96 -12.61 8.60
C ILE A 172 8.67 -11.59 7.72
N TYR A 173 8.52 -10.29 7.99
CA TYR A 173 9.00 -9.26 7.06
C TYR A 173 10.52 -9.10 7.02
N CYS A 174 11.20 -9.46 8.12
CA CYS A 174 12.65 -9.48 8.21
C CYS A 174 13.28 -10.84 7.86
N ALA A 175 12.47 -11.81 7.41
CA ALA A 175 12.99 -13.12 7.02
C ALA A 175 13.94 -12.98 5.81
N PRO A 176 15.07 -13.71 5.76
CA PRO A 176 16.09 -13.56 4.70
C PRO A 176 15.54 -13.65 3.28
N GLU A 177 14.57 -14.53 3.05
CA GLU A 177 13.88 -14.70 1.77
C GLU A 177 13.08 -13.46 1.36
N VAL A 178 12.38 -12.82 2.31
CA VAL A 178 11.61 -11.59 2.06
C VAL A 178 12.56 -10.43 1.78
N VAL A 179 13.61 -10.28 2.58
CA VAL A 179 14.62 -9.23 2.39
C VAL A 179 15.33 -9.37 1.05
N SER A 180 15.65 -10.60 0.63
CA SER A 180 16.29 -10.87 -0.66
C SER A 180 15.40 -10.46 -1.84
N ILE A 181 14.09 -10.75 -1.75
CA ILE A 181 13.11 -10.32 -2.76
C ILE A 181 12.99 -8.80 -2.80
N GLN A 182 12.91 -8.14 -1.63
CA GLN A 182 12.83 -6.68 -1.55
C GLN A 182 14.07 -5.99 -2.11
N ALA A 183 15.27 -6.50 -1.81
CA ALA A 183 16.53 -5.97 -2.33
C ALA A 183 16.59 -6.07 -3.87
N ALA A 184 16.20 -7.22 -4.43
CA ALA A 184 16.11 -7.38 -5.87
C ALA A 184 15.08 -6.43 -6.50
N GLY A 185 13.91 -6.28 -5.87
CA GLY A 185 12.87 -5.36 -6.33
C GLY A 185 13.35 -3.90 -6.33
N PHE A 186 14.03 -3.46 -5.27
CA PHE A 186 14.60 -2.12 -5.16
C PHE A 186 15.56 -1.82 -6.32
N GLN A 187 16.48 -2.74 -6.60
CA GLN A 187 17.43 -2.58 -7.69
C GLN A 187 16.75 -2.60 -9.07
N VAL A 188 15.81 -3.54 -9.29
CA VAL A 188 15.09 -3.65 -10.56
C VAL A 188 14.32 -2.37 -10.87
N VAL A 189 13.55 -1.85 -9.91
CA VAL A 189 12.74 -0.65 -10.10
C VAL A 189 13.64 0.59 -10.28
N GLY A 190 14.67 0.74 -9.44
CA GLY A 190 15.61 1.86 -9.54
C GLY A 190 16.30 1.94 -10.90
N ASP A 191 16.89 0.84 -11.35
CA ASP A 191 17.62 0.78 -12.61
C ASP A 191 16.71 0.99 -13.82
N LEU A 192 15.46 0.49 -13.77
CA LEU A 192 14.47 0.73 -14.83
C LEU A 192 14.10 2.21 -14.90
N LEU A 193 13.81 2.85 -13.76
CA LEU A 193 13.50 4.28 -13.71
C LEU A 193 14.67 5.12 -14.23
N ASP A 194 15.89 4.89 -13.74
CA ASP A 194 17.07 5.65 -14.14
C ASP A 194 17.34 5.51 -15.64
N ARG A 195 17.31 4.26 -16.14
CA ARG A 195 17.57 3.97 -17.54
C ARG A 195 16.55 4.62 -18.45
N PHE A 196 15.26 4.44 -18.17
CA PHE A 196 14.23 4.97 -19.04
C PHE A 196 14.07 6.48 -18.91
N THR A 197 14.41 7.08 -17.76
CA THR A 197 14.47 8.54 -17.60
C THR A 197 15.47 9.14 -18.58
N GLN A 198 16.70 8.60 -18.62
CA GLN A 198 17.73 9.05 -19.56
C GLN A 198 17.29 8.89 -21.03
N VAL A 199 16.59 7.79 -21.35
CA VAL A 199 16.09 7.52 -22.70
C VAL A 199 15.01 8.53 -23.10
N VAL A 200 14.01 8.76 -22.25
CA VAL A 200 12.91 9.69 -22.58
C VAL A 200 13.39 11.13 -22.61
N ASP A 201 14.34 11.51 -21.76
CA ASP A 201 14.93 12.85 -21.77
C ASP A 201 15.77 13.09 -23.04
N ASP A 202 16.61 12.13 -23.44
CA ASP A 202 17.42 12.25 -24.67
C ASP A 202 16.53 12.42 -25.90
N VAL A 203 15.46 11.63 -26.01
CA VAL A 203 14.49 11.75 -27.12
C VAL A 203 13.70 13.04 -27.04
N ALA A 204 13.24 13.46 -25.86
CA ALA A 204 12.50 14.71 -25.69
C ALA A 204 13.32 15.95 -26.10
N HIS A 205 14.61 15.96 -25.75
CA HIS A 205 15.48 17.11 -25.99
C HIS A 205 16.11 17.14 -27.39
N ARG A 206 16.34 15.98 -28.01
CA ARG A 206 17.08 15.88 -29.28
C ARG A 206 16.28 15.33 -30.44
N GLY A 207 15.09 14.77 -30.21
CA GLY A 207 14.26 14.19 -31.25
C GLY A 207 15.02 13.17 -32.12
N GLU A 208 15.08 13.41 -33.42
CA GLU A 208 15.81 12.55 -34.37
C GLU A 208 17.33 12.49 -34.11
N GLN A 209 17.89 13.51 -33.45
CA GLN A 209 19.31 13.59 -33.08
C GLN A 209 19.63 12.90 -31.75
N ALA A 210 18.63 12.27 -31.10
CA ALA A 210 18.85 11.44 -29.92
C ALA A 210 19.73 10.23 -30.27
N SER A 211 20.40 9.68 -29.26
CA SER A 211 21.32 8.56 -29.49
C SER A 211 20.59 7.37 -30.15
N PRO A 212 21.25 6.59 -31.03
CA PRO A 212 20.65 5.39 -31.62
C PRO A 212 20.13 4.42 -30.55
N ARG A 213 20.82 4.35 -29.41
CA ARG A 213 20.41 3.57 -28.24
C ARG A 213 19.08 4.06 -27.66
N SER A 214 18.92 5.36 -27.41
CA SER A 214 17.67 5.92 -26.87
C SER A 214 16.50 5.73 -27.85
N ARG A 215 16.72 5.99 -29.15
CA ARG A 215 15.70 5.78 -30.19
C ARG A 215 15.28 4.31 -30.33
N MET A 216 16.16 3.37 -30.00
CA MET A 216 15.82 1.95 -29.92
C MET A 216 15.08 1.61 -28.62
N LEU A 217 15.63 2.01 -27.47
CA LEU A 217 15.09 1.64 -26.15
C LEU A 217 13.73 2.27 -25.86
N ILE A 218 13.44 3.47 -26.38
CA ILE A 218 12.14 4.11 -26.22
C ILE A 218 11.00 3.26 -26.81
N ARG A 219 11.30 2.37 -27.77
CA ARG A 219 10.31 1.44 -28.35
C ARG A 219 9.86 0.35 -27.37
N LEU A 220 10.59 0.15 -26.27
CA LEU A 220 10.21 -0.77 -25.19
C LEU A 220 9.18 -0.16 -24.24
N VAL A 221 9.01 1.17 -24.28
CA VAL A 221 7.96 1.86 -23.51
C VAL A 221 6.70 1.95 -24.38
N PRO A 222 5.52 1.57 -23.86
CA PRO A 222 4.26 1.74 -24.58
C PRO A 222 3.97 3.22 -24.88
N GLU A 223 3.38 3.48 -26.04
CA GLU A 223 3.14 4.84 -26.55
C GLU A 223 2.31 5.71 -25.59
N GLN A 224 1.33 5.12 -24.89
CA GLN A 224 0.50 5.82 -23.90
C GLN A 224 1.29 6.45 -22.75
N PHE A 225 2.51 5.97 -22.47
CA PHE A 225 3.39 6.48 -21.41
C PHE A 225 4.49 7.41 -21.95
N ILE A 226 4.44 7.75 -23.24
CA ILE A 226 5.41 8.64 -23.88
C ILE A 226 4.67 9.85 -24.43
N GLY A 227 3.67 9.58 -25.27
CA GLY A 227 2.97 10.57 -26.07
C GLY A 227 2.73 10.05 -27.50
N PRO A 228 1.86 10.72 -28.26
CA PRO A 228 1.57 10.35 -29.65
C PRO A 228 2.84 10.19 -30.48
N GLU A 229 2.89 9.16 -31.33
CA GLU A 229 4.02 8.85 -32.20
C GLU A 229 5.33 8.55 -31.44
N ARG A 230 5.24 8.25 -30.13
CA ARG A 230 6.38 8.11 -29.20
C ARG A 230 7.25 9.36 -29.08
N VAL A 231 6.63 10.54 -29.22
CA VAL A 231 7.27 11.81 -28.93
C VAL A 231 6.98 12.19 -27.47
N PRO A 232 7.99 12.22 -26.58
CA PRO A 232 7.77 12.61 -25.19
C PRO A 232 7.33 14.07 -25.09
N THR A 233 6.49 14.37 -24.10
CA THR A 233 6.13 15.76 -23.77
C THR A 233 7.35 16.60 -23.39
N ALA A 234 7.32 17.88 -23.75
CA ALA A 234 8.35 18.86 -23.39
C ALA A 234 8.34 19.19 -21.89
N ASP A 235 7.18 19.06 -21.22
CA ASP A 235 7.06 19.26 -19.78
C ASP A 235 7.77 18.13 -19.00
N PRO A 236 8.88 18.43 -18.29
CA PRO A 236 9.63 17.41 -17.56
C PRO A 236 8.78 16.73 -16.48
N TYR A 237 7.87 17.47 -15.83
CA TYR A 237 7.02 16.90 -14.78
C TYR A 237 6.10 15.83 -15.38
N ARG A 238 5.35 16.18 -16.43
CA ARG A 238 4.44 15.23 -17.09
C ARG A 238 5.20 14.05 -17.70
N ARG A 239 6.40 14.27 -18.26
CA ARG A 239 7.25 13.21 -18.82
C ARG A 239 7.66 12.18 -17.76
N LEU A 240 8.17 12.63 -16.63
CA LEU A 240 8.57 11.75 -15.53
C LEU A 240 7.36 11.08 -14.87
N LEU A 241 6.22 11.75 -14.80
CA LEU A 241 4.99 11.17 -14.28
C LEU A 241 4.51 10.00 -15.15
N LEU A 242 4.44 10.17 -16.48
CA LEU A 242 4.06 9.10 -17.40
C LEU A 242 5.04 7.91 -17.37
N LEU A 243 6.34 8.18 -17.22
CA LEU A 243 7.33 7.12 -17.04
C LEU A 243 7.13 6.39 -15.70
N THR A 244 6.79 7.12 -14.64
CA THR A 244 6.47 6.54 -13.33
C THR A 244 5.22 5.67 -13.43
N ASP A 245 4.19 6.09 -14.18
CA ASP A 245 2.99 5.30 -14.47
C ASP A 245 3.34 4.00 -15.21
N PHE A 246 4.28 4.06 -16.17
CA PHE A 246 4.77 2.86 -16.86
C PHE A 246 5.45 1.87 -15.91
N VAL A 247 6.41 2.33 -15.10
CA VAL A 247 7.17 1.45 -14.20
C VAL A 247 6.30 0.93 -13.07
N SER A 248 5.47 1.78 -12.47
CA SER A 248 4.56 1.38 -11.38
C SER A 248 3.42 0.47 -11.85
N GLY A 249 3.03 0.56 -13.13
CA GLY A 249 2.02 -0.31 -13.74
C GLY A 249 2.52 -1.72 -14.13
N MET A 250 3.80 -2.02 -13.93
CA MET A 250 4.36 -3.35 -14.24
C MET A 250 3.98 -4.39 -13.18
N THR A 251 3.80 -5.64 -13.60
CA THR A 251 3.87 -6.78 -12.67
C THR A 251 5.32 -7.10 -12.33
N ASP A 252 5.58 -7.70 -11.17
CA ASP A 252 6.92 -8.11 -10.73
C ASP A 252 7.66 -8.94 -11.80
N SER A 253 6.97 -9.94 -12.37
CA SER A 253 7.55 -10.80 -13.41
C SER A 253 7.91 -10.01 -14.68
N TYR A 254 7.07 -9.04 -15.06
CA TYR A 254 7.34 -8.19 -16.21
C TYR A 254 8.52 -7.24 -15.96
N ALA A 255 8.56 -6.58 -14.80
CA ALA A 255 9.66 -5.69 -14.41
C ALA A 255 11.00 -6.44 -14.40
N VAL A 256 11.05 -7.63 -13.78
CA VAL A 256 12.25 -8.48 -13.78
C VAL A 256 12.64 -8.94 -15.19
N SER A 257 11.66 -9.33 -16.02
CA SER A 257 11.93 -9.73 -17.41
C SER A 257 12.51 -8.58 -18.23
N LEU A 258 11.90 -7.39 -18.12
CA LEU A 258 12.35 -6.20 -18.81
C LEU A 258 13.75 -5.80 -18.36
N TYR A 259 14.00 -5.78 -17.05
CA TYR A 259 15.31 -5.52 -16.45
C TYR A 259 16.38 -6.47 -17.00
N LYS A 260 16.10 -7.78 -17.04
CA LYS A 260 17.03 -8.77 -17.60
C LYS A 260 17.32 -8.53 -19.08
N LYS A 261 16.31 -8.18 -19.87
CA LYS A 261 16.47 -7.89 -21.31
C LYS A 261 17.32 -6.64 -21.55
N VAL A 262 17.05 -5.54 -20.85
CA VAL A 262 17.77 -4.27 -21.06
C VAL A 262 19.20 -4.29 -20.53
N ASN A 263 19.50 -5.19 -19.59
CA ASN A 263 20.85 -5.43 -19.07
C ASN A 263 21.57 -6.62 -19.75
N GLY A 264 20.96 -7.26 -20.75
CA GLY A 264 21.59 -8.37 -21.49
C GLY A 264 21.79 -9.65 -20.68
N ILE A 265 21.05 -9.82 -19.58
CA ILE A 265 21.11 -11.00 -18.70
C ILE A 265 20.33 -12.18 -19.32
N SER A 266 19.26 -11.89 -20.04
CA SER A 266 18.46 -12.89 -20.75
C SER A 266 17.95 -12.31 -22.07
N LEU A 267 18.09 -13.08 -23.15
CA LEU A 267 17.58 -12.76 -24.48
C LEU A 267 16.35 -13.63 -24.79
N PRO A 268 15.39 -13.15 -25.59
CA PRO A 268 14.28 -13.99 -26.03
C PRO A 268 14.81 -15.18 -26.83
N GLY A 269 14.51 -16.41 -26.37
CA GLY A 269 14.86 -17.65 -27.06
C GLY A 269 16.04 -18.43 -26.49
N GLY A 270 16.52 -18.10 -25.29
CA GLY A 270 17.54 -18.86 -24.53
C GLY A 270 17.13 -19.13 -23.10
#